data_AF-A0A948LZN0-F1
#
_entry.id   AF-A0A948LZN0-F1
#
_cell.length_a   1.000
_cell.length_b   1.000
_cell.length_c   1.000
_cell.angle_alpha   90.00
_cell.angle_beta   90.00
_cell.angle_gamma   90.00
#
_symmetry.space_group_name_H-M   'P 1'
#
loop_
_entity.id
_entity.type
_entity.pdbx_description
1 polymer ?
#
loop_
_entity_poly.entity_id
_entity_poly.type
_entity_poly.pdbx_seq_one_letter_code
_entity_poly.pdbx_strand_id
1 'polypeptide(L)' 'MSKKIKQYSNYVVVEENGVFIASAPDLDLECRGATEQEALSNLQEALALYFEDLPGPADG' A
#
# COMPACT_ATOMS: atom_id res chain seq x y z
N MET A 1 -13.01 11.14 19.79
CA MET A 1 -12.93 9.95 18.91
C MET A 1 -11.91 10.26 17.83
N SER A 2 -10.74 9.62 17.85
CA SER A 2 -9.66 9.97 16.92
C SER A 2 -9.28 8.73 16.14
N LYS A 3 -9.99 8.44 15.06
CA LYS A 3 -9.39 7.69 13.96
C LYS A 3 -8.38 8.64 13.31
N LYS A 4 -7.20 8.75 13.90
CA LYS A 4 -6.03 9.36 13.25
C LYS A 4 -5.67 8.43 12.12
N ILE A 5 -6.27 8.66 10.96
CA ILE A 5 -5.76 8.13 9.70
C ILE A 5 -4.41 8.82 9.54
N LYS A 6 -3.36 8.12 9.95
CA LYS A 6 -1.98 8.55 9.79
C LYS A 6 -1.76 8.47 8.27
N GLN A 7 -1.96 9.61 7.62
CA GLN A 7 -1.80 9.80 6.18
C GLN A 7 -0.36 9.47 5.81
N TYR A 8 -0.10 8.23 5.40
CA TYR A 8 1.26 7.75 5.11
C TYR A 8 1.59 7.60 3.65
N SER A 9 0.65 7.67 2.72
CA SER A 9 0.92 7.04 1.44
C SER A 9 0.46 7.93 0.31
N ASN A 10 1.44 8.63 -0.27
CA ASN A 10 1.38 9.22 -1.59
C ASN A 10 1.34 8.07 -2.62
N TYR A 11 0.32 7.22 -2.56
CA TYR A 11 0.13 6.13 -3.52
C TYR A 11 -0.54 6.68 -4.78
N VAL A 12 -0.15 6.15 -5.92
CA VAL A 12 -0.69 6.52 -7.22
C VAL A 12 -1.39 5.31 -7.79
N VAL A 13 -2.60 5.51 -8.32
CA VAL A 13 -3.31 4.48 -9.08
C VAL A 13 -3.36 4.91 -10.54
N VAL A 14 -2.91 4.04 -11.43
CA VAL A 14 -2.98 4.24 -12.88
C VAL A 14 -3.69 3.07 -13.52
N GLU A 15 -4.48 3.34 -14.56
CA GLU A 15 -5.03 2.29 -15.42
C GLU A 15 -4.11 2.13 -16.63
N GLU A 16 -3.57 0.92 -16.83
CA GLU A 16 -2.79 0.58 -18.00
C GLU A 16 -3.35 -0.69 -18.65
N ASN A 17 -3.69 -0.61 -19.94
CA ASN A 17 -4.19 -1.75 -20.71
C ASN A 17 -5.40 -2.49 -20.07
N GLY A 18 -6.27 -1.76 -19.37
CA GLY A 18 -7.44 -2.32 -18.68
C GLY A 18 -7.12 -3.00 -17.34
N VAL A 19 -5.93 -2.77 -16.79
CA VAL A 19 -5.51 -3.22 -15.46
C VAL A 19 -5.18 -2.00 -14.61
N PHE A 20 -5.63 -2.01 -13.36
CA PHE A 20 -5.31 -0.96 -12.40
C PHE A 20 -4.04 -1.31 -11.65
N ILE A 21 -3.13 -0.36 -11.57
CA ILE A 21 -1.83 -0.49 -10.92
C ILE A 21 -1.77 0.57 -9.82
N ALA A 22 -1.74 0.11 -8.57
CA ALA A 22 -1.58 0.93 -7.38
C ALA A 22 -0.13 0.82 -6.89
N SER A 23 0.59 1.95 -6.88
CA SER A 23 2.01 2.00 -6.54
C SER A 23 2.25 2.95 -5.37
N ALA A 24 3.08 2.53 -4.41
CA ALA A 24 3.59 3.34 -3.32
C ALA A 24 5.09 3.64 -3.58
N PRO A 25 5.41 4.75 -4.28
CA PRO A 25 6.78 5.07 -4.71
C PRO A 25 7.76 5.27 -3.54
N ASP A 26 7.25 5.62 -2.35
CA ASP A 26 8.07 5.77 -1.14
C ASP A 26 8.66 4.45 -0.65
N LEU A 27 7.99 3.34 -0.95
CA LEU A 27 8.35 1.99 -0.49
C LEU A 27 8.74 1.07 -1.64
N ASP A 28 8.78 1.59 -2.88
CA ASP A 28 9.00 0.81 -4.10
C ASP A 28 8.05 -0.40 -4.20
N LEU A 29 6.80 -0.23 -3.75
CA LEU A 29 5.78 -1.26 -3.80
C LEU A 29 4.77 -0.97 -4.90
N GLU A 30 4.40 -2.01 -5.63
CA GLU A 30 3.38 -1.95 -6.67
C GLU A 30 2.46 -3.16 -6.59
N CYS A 31 1.16 -2.93 -6.76
CA CYS A 31 0.14 -3.95 -6.78
C CYS A 31 -0.84 -3.69 -7.92
N ARG A 32 -1.21 -4.76 -8.63
CA ARG A 32 -2.16 -4.70 -9.75
C ARG A 32 -3.49 -5.33 -9.39
N GLY A 33 -4.55 -4.91 -10.07
CA GLY A 33 -5.90 -5.44 -9.91
C GLY A 33 -6.77 -5.20 -11.14
N ALA A 34 -7.84 -5.98 -11.27
CA ALA A 34 -8.85 -5.82 -12.32
C ALA A 34 -9.72 -4.57 -12.12
N THR A 35 -9.71 -3.98 -10.92
CA THR A 35 -10.40 -2.74 -10.58
C THR A 35 -9.51 -1.88 -9.68
N GLU A 36 -9.75 -0.57 -9.62
CA GLU A 36 -9.05 0.34 -8.69
C GLU A 36 -9.11 -0.17 -7.25
N GLN A 37 -10.28 -0.65 -6.81
CA GLN A 37 -10.47 -1.17 -5.46
C GLN A 37 -9.63 -2.41 -5.19
N GLU A 38 -9.51 -3.31 -6.18
CA GLU A 38 -8.71 -4.51 -6.05
C GLU A 38 -7.22 -4.19 -5.99
N ALA A 39 -6.73 -3.29 -6.87
CA ALA A 39 -5.34 -2.85 -6.85
C ALA A 39 -4.98 -2.17 -5.51
N LEU A 40 -5.88 -1.34 -4.99
CA LEU A 40 -5.71 -0.67 -3.70
C LEU A 40 -5.77 -1.64 -2.51
N SER A 41 -6.69 -2.60 -2.50
CA SER A 41 -6.76 -3.61 -1.44
C SER A 41 -5.47 -4.43 -1.41
N ASN A 42 -4.99 -4.87 -2.58
CA ASN A 42 -3.72 -5.59 -2.69
C ASN A 42 -2.55 -4.76 -2.17
N LEU A 43 -2.49 -3.46 -2.51
CA LEU A 43 -1.46 -2.56 -1.99
C LEU A 43 -1.55 -2.39 -0.47
N GLN A 44 -2.77 -2.28 0.08
CA GLN A 44 -2.96 -2.16 1.53
C GLN A 44 -2.52 -3.41 2.29
N GLU A 45 -2.80 -4.60 1.75
CA GLU A 45 -2.32 -5.86 2.31
C GLU A 45 -0.79 -5.95 2.24
N ALA A 46 -0.18 -5.61 1.09
CA ALA A 46 1.27 -5.57 0.94
C ALA A 46 1.94 -4.60 1.93
N LEU A 47 1.34 -3.41 2.12
CA LEU A 47 1.80 -2.44 3.11
C LEU A 47 1.69 -2.99 4.53
N ALA A 48 0.57 -3.63 4.88
CA ALA A 48 0.38 -4.22 6.20
C ALA A 48 1.44 -5.29 6.49
N LEU A 49 1.71 -6.18 5.53
CA LEU A 49 2.79 -7.16 5.64
C LEU A 49 4.16 -6.49 5.76
N TYR A 50 4.45 -5.47 4.94
CA TYR A 50 5.72 -4.74 5.00
C TYR A 50 5.97 -4.17 6.40
N PHE A 51 4.97 -3.53 7.01
CA PHE A 51 5.09 -2.96 8.34
C PHE A 51 5.08 -4.00 9.47
N GLU A 52 4.47 -5.17 9.26
CA GLU A 52 4.51 -6.29 10.20
C GLU A 52 5.87 -7.01 10.17
N ASP A 53 6.52 -7.08 9.00
CA ASP A 53 7.84 -7.70 8.82
C ASP A 53 9.00 -6.82 9.31
N LEU A 54 8.78 -5.51 9.43
CA LEU A 54 9.78 -4.62 10.03
C LEU A 54 10.11 -5.14 11.43
N PRO A 55 11.39 -5.46 11.72
CA PRO A 55 11.76 -5.87 13.06
C PRO A 55 11.36 -4.72 13.99
N GLY A 56 10.46 -5.02 14.92
CA GLY A 56 10.11 -4.10 15.99
C GLY A 56 11.39 -3.56 16.62
N PRO A 57 11.40 -2.32 17.15
CA PRO A 57 12.59 -1.75 17.74
C PRO A 57 13.20 -2.81 18.65
N ALA A 58 14.41 -3.25 18.34
CA ALA A 58 15.13 -4.17 19.19
C ALA A 58 15.20 -3.51 20.56
N ASP A 59 14.35 -3.98 21.48
CA ASP A 59 14.42 -3.65 22.89
C ASP A 59 15.83 -4.05 23.35
N GLY A 60 16.72 -3.06 23.37
CA GLY A 60 18.03 -3.09 23.98
C GLY A 60 17.96 -2.60 25.42
#